data_AF-A0A7S2CIM1-F1
#
_entry.id   AF-A0A7S2CIM1-F1
#
_cell.length_a   1.000
_cell.length_b   1.000
_cell.length_c   1.000
_cell.angle_alpha   90.00
_cell.angle_beta   90.00
_cell.angle_gamma   90.00
#
_symmetry.space_group_name_H-M   'P 1'
#
loop_
_entity.id
_entity.type
_entity.pdbx_description
1 polymer ?
#
loop_
_entity_poly.entity_id
_entity_poly.type
_entity_poly.pdbx_seq_one_letter_code
_entity_poly.pdbx_strand_id
1 'polypeptide(L)'
;KGVMLGKVALSSEAGGIDELKRWLKAYPYPAVLPVQPMLVDREWSCDNRPDEPTAETLRVTFRRKPTDAKGPVDGGIEITLVTGVDAADHDLALTLRALSEGNYVDKSLSQKLLAKSIIRDLPRVPKVSITSVLHSAMLDGG
;
A
#
# COMPACT_ATOMS: atom_id res chain seq x y z
N LYS A 1 0.34 13.33 -8.16
CA LYS A 1 -0.49 12.86 -7.02
C LYS A 1 -1.21 11.60 -7.47
N GLY A 2 -0.92 10.44 -6.87
CA GLY A 2 -1.51 9.16 -7.24
C GLY A 2 -2.99 9.00 -6.84
N VAL A 3 -3.70 8.05 -7.45
CA VAL A 3 -5.11 7.74 -7.10
C VAL A 3 -5.15 6.94 -5.79
N MET A 4 -5.98 7.33 -4.82
CA MET A 4 -6.15 6.57 -3.58
C MET A 4 -6.94 5.28 -3.82
N LEU A 5 -6.34 4.14 -3.51
CA LEU A 5 -6.91 2.81 -3.69
C LEU A 5 -7.59 2.31 -2.41
N GLY A 6 -7.03 2.67 -1.26
CA GLY A 6 -7.59 2.34 0.05
C GLY A 6 -6.97 3.16 1.18
N LYS A 7 -7.73 3.33 2.25
CA LYS A 7 -7.29 3.90 3.52
C LYS A 7 -7.92 3.11 4.65
N VAL A 8 -7.11 2.61 5.57
CA VAL A 8 -7.54 1.79 6.70
C VAL A 8 -6.96 2.38 7.98
N ALA A 9 -7.80 2.53 9.00
CA ALA A 9 -7.35 2.86 10.35
C ALA A 9 -7.08 1.55 11.11
N LEU A 10 -5.94 1.50 11.78
CA LEU A 10 -5.47 0.33 12.50
C LEU A 10 -5.19 0.70 13.96
N SER A 11 -5.37 -0.27 14.86
CA SER A 11 -4.77 -0.26 16.18
C SER A 11 -3.59 -1.23 16.22
N SER A 12 -2.57 -0.92 17.03
CA SER A 12 -1.41 -1.78 17.18
C SER A 12 -0.94 -1.89 18.62
N GLU A 13 -0.63 -3.11 19.06
CA GLU A 13 0.06 -3.33 20.33
C GLU A 13 1.57 -3.05 20.20
N ALA A 14 2.30 -3.14 21.32
CA ALA A 14 3.75 -2.99 21.33
C ALA A 14 4.45 -3.94 20.32
N GLY A 15 5.18 -3.33 19.38
CA GLY A 15 5.85 -4.04 18.27
C GLY A 15 4.97 -4.37 17.06
N GLY A 16 3.68 -4.03 17.07
CA GLY A 16 2.76 -4.27 15.94
C GLY A 16 3.13 -3.47 14.68
N ILE A 17 3.67 -2.26 14.84
CA ILE A 17 4.19 -1.44 13.72
C ILE A 17 5.34 -2.17 13.01
N ASP A 18 6.30 -2.70 13.75
CA ASP A 18 7.44 -3.42 13.18
C ASP A 18 7.01 -4.73 12.52
N GLU A 19 6.03 -5.41 13.11
CA GLU A 19 5.43 -6.60 12.53
C GLU A 19 4.71 -6.28 11.21
N LEU A 20 3.93 -5.20 11.17
CA LEU A 20 3.25 -4.73 9.95
C LEU A 20 4.26 -4.40 8.86
N LYS A 21 5.33 -3.67 9.20
CA LYS A 21 6.40 -3.34 8.25
C LYS A 21 7.10 -4.59 7.72
N ARG A 22 7.41 -5.54 8.60
CA ARG A 22 8.02 -6.82 8.22
C ARG A 22 7.10 -7.62 7.32
N TRP A 23 5.81 -7.69 7.66
CA TRP A 23 4.80 -8.38 6.88
C TRP A 23 4.61 -7.74 5.50
N LEU A 24 4.48 -6.42 5.41
CA LEU A 24 4.40 -5.70 4.13
C LEU A 24 5.65 -5.96 3.28
N LYS A 25 6.85 -5.90 3.88
CA LYS A 25 8.09 -6.28 3.18
C LYS A 25 8.07 -7.73 2.70
N ALA A 26 7.54 -8.66 3.46
CA ALA A 26 7.51 -10.08 3.10
C ALA A 26 6.30 -10.49 2.23
N TYR A 27 5.34 -9.58 2.02
CA TYR A 27 4.08 -9.89 1.39
C TYR A 27 4.28 -10.49 -0.03
N PRO A 28 3.54 -11.54 -0.40
CA PRO A 28 3.70 -12.22 -1.68
C PRO A 28 3.03 -11.44 -2.83
N TYR A 29 3.49 -10.20 -3.09
CA TYR A 29 3.01 -9.34 -4.18
C TYR A 29 2.87 -10.09 -5.53
N PRO A 30 3.83 -10.95 -5.94
CA PRO A 30 3.73 -11.68 -7.20
C PRO A 30 2.56 -12.67 -7.29
N ALA A 31 2.10 -13.20 -6.16
CA ALA A 31 1.01 -14.17 -6.13
C ALA A 31 -0.36 -13.52 -6.39
N VAL A 32 -0.46 -12.20 -6.28
CA VAL A 32 -1.72 -11.45 -6.46
C VAL A 32 -1.85 -10.89 -7.89
N LEU A 33 -0.73 -10.71 -8.59
CA LEU A 33 -0.70 -10.05 -9.89
C LEU A 33 -0.86 -11.05 -11.04
N PRO A 34 -1.67 -10.75 -12.06
CA PRO A 34 -1.91 -11.64 -13.20
C PRO A 34 -0.75 -11.72 -14.21
N VAL A 35 0.36 -11.00 -14.01
CA VAL A 35 1.51 -10.93 -14.95
C VAL A 35 2.84 -10.77 -14.22
N GLN A 36 3.87 -11.53 -14.63
CA GLN A 36 5.30 -11.38 -14.23
C GLN A 36 6.10 -10.81 -15.41
N PRO A 37 7.05 -9.87 -15.23
CA PRO A 37 8.21 -9.93 -14.32
C PRO A 37 8.41 -8.70 -13.41
N MET A 38 8.76 -8.93 -12.14
CA MET A 38 8.67 -7.92 -11.08
C MET A 38 10.05 -7.51 -10.56
N LEU A 39 10.31 -6.20 -10.56
CA LEU A 39 11.30 -5.61 -9.65
C LEU A 39 10.49 -4.98 -8.52
N VAL A 40 10.60 -5.52 -7.31
CA VAL A 40 9.94 -4.97 -6.12
C VAL A 40 10.97 -4.19 -5.34
N ASP A 41 11.09 -2.89 -5.63
CA ASP A 41 11.95 -2.00 -4.84
C ASP A 41 11.24 -1.63 -3.55
N ARG A 42 11.64 -2.26 -2.44
CA ARG A 42 11.01 -2.13 -1.12
C ARG A 42 11.77 -1.14 -0.24
N GLU A 43 11.76 0.13 -0.62
CA GLU A 43 12.41 1.17 0.18
C GLU A 43 11.38 1.89 1.07
N TRP A 44 11.70 1.96 2.37
CA TRP A 44 10.98 2.85 3.28
C TRP A 44 11.62 4.22 3.21
N SER A 45 10.83 5.22 2.83
CA SER A 45 11.20 6.63 2.97
C SER A 45 10.45 7.20 4.17
N CYS A 46 11.19 7.83 5.09
CA CYS A 46 10.62 8.55 6.22
C CYS A 46 10.64 10.05 5.91
N ASP A 47 9.48 10.70 5.97
CA ASP A 47 9.40 12.15 6.04
C ASP A 47 9.22 12.52 7.51
N ASN A 48 10.31 12.51 8.27
CA ASN A 48 10.29 12.85 9.69
C ASN A 48 10.43 14.36 9.85
N ARG A 49 9.30 15.03 10.10
CA ARG A 49 9.31 16.40 10.60
C ARG A 49 9.01 16.40 12.10
N PRO A 50 9.73 17.19 12.91
CA PRO A 50 9.63 17.14 14.38
C PRO A 50 8.22 17.33 14.94
N ASP A 51 7.37 18.08 14.24
CA ASP A 51 6.03 18.48 14.68
C ASP A 51 4.91 17.87 13.81
N GLU A 52 5.22 16.88 12.96
CA GLU A 52 4.24 16.25 12.08
C GLU A 52 4.17 14.74 12.34
N PRO A 53 3.00 14.11 12.14
CA PRO A 53 2.87 12.66 12.26
C PRO A 53 3.89 11.96 11.34
N THR A 54 4.65 11.03 11.92
CA THR A 54 5.68 10.30 11.19
C THR A 54 5.03 9.46 10.10
N ALA A 55 5.41 9.75 8.86
CA ALA A 55 4.93 9.05 7.68
C ALA A 55 6.06 8.22 7.08
N GLU A 56 5.89 6.91 7.10
CA GLU A 56 6.80 5.95 6.50
C GLU A 56 6.15 5.38 5.24
N THR A 57 6.85 5.42 4.12
CA THR A 57 6.30 5.02 2.82
C THR A 57 7.09 3.87 2.22
N LEU A 58 6.40 2.75 1.94
CA LEU A 58 6.88 1.64 1.15
C LEU A 58 6.37 1.77 -0.29
N ARG A 59 7.28 1.83 -1.25
CA ARG A 59 6.92 1.75 -2.67
C ARG A 59 7.00 0.30 -3.14
N VAL A 60 6.10 -0.07 -4.04
CA VAL A 60 6.09 -1.37 -4.71
C VAL A 60 5.81 -1.12 -6.18
N THR A 61 6.87 -1.16 -6.97
CA THR A 61 6.83 -1.09 -8.43
C THR A 61 6.68 -2.51 -8.99
N PHE A 62 6.08 -2.64 -10.17
CA PHE A 62 6.05 -3.90 -10.90
C PHE A 62 6.25 -3.61 -12.38
N ARG A 63 7.20 -4.31 -13.01
CA ARG A 63 7.44 -4.19 -14.44
C ARG A 63 6.54 -5.14 -15.23
N ARG A 64 6.17 -4.76 -16.46
CA ARG A 64 5.62 -5.73 -17.42
C ARG A 64 6.79 -6.37 -18.19
N LYS A 65 6.50 -7.48 -18.88
CA LYS A 65 7.43 -8.06 -19.85
C LYS A 65 7.80 -6.94 -20.84
N PRO A 66 9.07 -6.79 -21.23
CA PRO A 66 9.48 -5.74 -22.16
C PRO A 66 8.55 -5.76 -23.38
N THR A 67 7.84 -4.66 -23.60
CA THR A 67 7.14 -4.40 -24.85
C THR A 67 7.97 -3.40 -25.65
N ASP A 68 7.73 -3.31 -26.96
CA ASP A 68 8.44 -2.34 -27.81
C ASP A 68 8.13 -0.87 -27.46
N ALA A 69 7.20 -0.64 -26.53
CA ALA A 69 6.84 0.68 -26.02
C ALA A 69 7.76 1.10 -24.86
N LYS A 70 8.64 2.07 -25.11
CA LYS A 70 9.49 2.68 -24.08
C LYS A 70 8.69 3.66 -23.22
N GLY A 71 8.30 3.24 -22.01
CA GLY A 71 7.80 4.11 -20.94
C GLY A 71 8.75 4.05 -19.73
N PRO A 72 9.01 5.16 -19.01
CA PRO A 72 10.03 5.20 -17.97
C PRO A 72 9.65 4.47 -16.68
N VAL A 73 8.34 4.29 -16.40
CA VAL A 73 7.86 3.66 -15.17
C VAL A 73 6.64 2.77 -15.46
N ASP A 74 6.82 1.48 -15.16
CA ASP A 74 5.75 0.50 -15.08
C ASP A 74 5.01 0.68 -13.75
N GLY A 75 3.70 0.39 -13.72
CA GLY A 75 2.83 0.76 -12.60
C GLY A 75 3.29 0.29 -11.22
N GLY A 76 2.64 0.78 -10.17
CA GLY A 76 2.97 0.38 -8.80
C GLY A 76 1.95 0.84 -7.78
N ILE A 77 2.15 0.43 -6.53
CA ILE A 77 1.44 0.97 -5.38
C ILE A 77 2.41 1.62 -4.41
N GLU A 78 1.96 2.70 -3.79
CA GLU A 78 2.61 3.36 -2.67
C GLU A 78 1.80 3.06 -1.42
N ILE A 79 2.47 2.55 -0.39
CA ILE A 79 1.87 2.20 0.90
C ILE A 79 2.47 3.15 1.94
N THR A 80 1.67 4.08 2.45
CA THR A 80 2.08 5.03 3.49
C THR A 80 1.47 4.63 4.82
N LEU A 81 2.33 4.43 5.81
CA LEU A 81 1.95 4.26 7.22
C LEU A 81 2.14 5.61 7.91
N VAL A 82 1.08 6.14 8.50
CA VAL A 82 1.12 7.36 9.31
C VAL A 82 0.89 6.97 10.77
N THR A 83 1.83 7.33 11.63
CA THR A 83 1.77 7.09 13.08
C THR A 83 1.50 8.40 13.82
N GLY A 84 0.77 8.36 14.94
CA GLY A 84 0.51 9.55 15.74
C GLY A 84 -0.58 10.45 15.15
N VAL A 85 -1.59 9.85 14.51
CA VAL A 85 -2.78 10.58 14.06
C VAL A 85 -3.65 10.84 15.29
N ASP A 86 -3.90 12.11 15.60
CA ASP A 86 -4.69 12.49 16.77
C ASP A 86 -6.21 12.29 16.56
N ALA A 87 -6.88 11.96 17.66
CA ALA A 87 -8.32 11.88 17.94
C ALA A 87 -9.13 10.64 17.45
N ALA A 88 -9.51 9.81 18.43
CA ALA A 88 -10.62 8.82 18.47
C ALA A 88 -10.29 7.32 18.22
N ASP A 89 -9.32 6.75 18.94
CA ASP A 89 -9.08 5.29 19.08
C ASP A 89 -8.29 4.58 17.95
N HIS A 90 -7.54 5.32 17.13
CA HIS A 90 -6.73 4.74 16.05
C HIS A 90 -5.28 5.22 16.11
N ASP A 91 -4.34 4.33 16.44
CA ASP A 91 -2.92 4.69 16.57
C ASP A 91 -2.20 4.82 15.21
N LEU A 92 -2.79 4.27 14.15
CA LEU A 92 -2.17 4.13 12.84
C LEU A 92 -3.17 4.35 11.68
N ALA A 93 -2.68 4.97 10.61
CA ALA A 93 -3.39 5.00 9.33
C ALA A 93 -2.53 4.41 8.20
N LEU A 94 -3.06 3.39 7.53
CA LEU A 94 -2.46 2.77 6.34
C LEU A 94 -3.15 3.30 5.08
N THR A 95 -2.39 3.96 4.20
CA THR A 95 -2.89 4.51 2.93
C THR A 95 -2.25 3.78 1.77
N LEU A 96 -3.06 3.29 0.83
CA LEU A 96 -2.61 2.66 -0.41
C LEU A 96 -2.96 3.57 -1.59
N ARG A 97 -1.97 3.95 -2.40
CA ARG A 97 -2.13 4.79 -3.60
C ARG A 97 -1.55 4.12 -4.83
N ALA A 98 -2.17 4.34 -5.98
CA ALA A 98 -1.60 3.98 -7.27
C ALA A 98 -0.49 4.97 -7.63
N LEU A 99 0.68 4.47 -8.04
CA LEU A 99 1.70 5.28 -8.70
C LEU A 99 1.18 5.66 -10.10
N SER A 100 1.11 6.97 -10.39
CA SER A 100 0.42 7.54 -11.57
C SER A 100 1.31 7.70 -12.81
N GLU A 101 2.54 7.21 -12.80
CA GLU A 101 3.42 7.37 -13.96
C GLU A 101 3.09 6.35 -15.06
N GLY A 102 2.76 6.87 -16.25
CA GLY A 102 2.54 6.09 -17.48
C GLY A 102 1.17 5.39 -17.58
N ASN A 103 0.07 6.12 -17.37
CA ASN A 103 -1.30 5.61 -17.50
C ASN A 103 -1.55 4.82 -18.80
N TYR A 104 -1.79 3.50 -18.65
CA TYR A 104 -2.62 2.71 -19.54
C TYR A 104 -3.63 1.96 -18.68
N VAL A 105 -4.88 1.94 -19.13
CA VAL A 105 -6.11 1.59 -18.38
C VAL A 105 -6.02 0.23 -17.66
N ASP A 106 -5.25 -0.72 -18.19
CA ASP A 106 -5.02 -2.06 -17.59
C ASP A 106 -4.21 -2.07 -16.29
N LYS A 107 -3.45 -1.00 -15.98
CA LYS A 107 -2.64 -0.92 -14.75
C LYS A 107 -3.52 -0.79 -13.50
N SER A 108 -4.70 -0.18 -13.64
CA SER A 108 -5.62 0.09 -12.53
C SER A 108 -6.17 -1.19 -11.89
N LEU A 109 -6.40 -2.24 -12.68
CA LEU A 109 -6.92 -3.52 -12.17
C LEU A 109 -5.91 -4.21 -11.26
N SER A 110 -4.64 -4.28 -11.68
CA SER A 110 -3.56 -4.89 -10.90
C SER A 110 -3.33 -4.15 -9.57
N GLN A 111 -3.36 -2.83 -9.60
CA GLN A 111 -3.23 -1.99 -8.40
C GLN A 111 -4.40 -2.18 -7.44
N LYS A 112 -5.64 -2.22 -7.95
CA LYS A 112 -6.85 -2.48 -7.16
C LYS A 112 -6.85 -3.90 -6.56
N LEU A 113 -6.49 -4.92 -7.33
CA LEU A 113 -6.38 -6.30 -6.86
C LEU A 113 -5.33 -6.43 -5.74
N LEU A 114 -4.19 -5.75 -5.90
CA LEU A 114 -3.15 -5.77 -4.89
C LEU A 114 -3.59 -5.08 -3.61
N ALA A 115 -4.18 -3.88 -3.71
CA ALA A 115 -4.75 -3.19 -2.56
C ALA A 115 -5.83 -4.03 -1.87
N LYS A 116 -6.69 -4.71 -2.64
CA LYS A 116 -7.74 -5.59 -2.10
C LYS A 116 -7.15 -6.75 -1.31
N SER A 117 -6.15 -7.40 -1.88
CA SER A 117 -5.49 -8.56 -1.28
C SER A 117 -4.79 -8.17 0.02
N ILE A 118 -4.09 -7.04 0.04
CA ILE A 118 -3.45 -6.50 1.24
C ILE A 118 -4.49 -6.22 2.33
N ILE A 119 -5.54 -5.45 2.02
CA ILE A 119 -6.58 -5.11 3.01
C ILE A 119 -7.28 -6.36 3.55
N ARG A 120 -7.57 -7.34 2.69
CA ARG A 120 -8.16 -8.62 3.09
C ARG A 120 -7.26 -9.41 4.03
N ASP A 121 -5.94 -9.37 3.81
CA ASP A 121 -4.98 -10.19 4.56
C ASP A 121 -4.40 -9.46 5.79
N LEU A 122 -4.64 -8.15 5.95
CA LEU A 122 -4.25 -7.35 7.12
C LEU A 122 -4.66 -7.96 8.48
N PRO A 123 -5.86 -8.56 8.66
CA PRO A 123 -6.22 -9.22 9.93
C PRO A 123 -5.35 -10.42 10.30
N ARG A 124 -4.49 -10.90 9.38
CA ARG A 124 -3.52 -11.98 9.64
C ARG A 124 -2.21 -11.47 10.22
N VAL A 125 -2.00 -10.15 10.26
CA VAL A 125 -0.81 -9.54 10.85
C VAL A 125 -0.93 -9.61 12.38
N PRO A 126 -0.02 -10.29 13.08
CA PRO A 126 -0.05 -10.33 14.53
C PRO A 126 0.01 -8.91 15.11
N LYS A 127 -0.67 -8.68 16.24
CA LYS A 127 -0.60 -7.42 17.01
C LYS A 127 -1.11 -6.18 16.29
N VAL A 128 -1.85 -6.36 15.19
CA VAL A 128 -2.47 -5.29 14.42
C VAL A 128 -3.93 -5.66 14.19
N SER A 129 -4.84 -4.72 14.45
CA SER A 129 -6.26 -4.90 14.19
C SER A 129 -6.77 -3.79 13.29
N ILE A 130 -7.67 -4.13 12.36
CA ILE A 130 -8.40 -3.14 11.58
C ILE A 130 -9.48 -2.55 12.47
N THR A 131 -9.42 -1.25 12.71
CA THR A 131 -10.45 -0.56 13.47
C THR A 131 -11.53 0.02 12.55
N SER A 132 -11.14 0.56 11.39
CA SER A 132 -12.09 1.05 10.39
C SER A 132 -11.50 1.09 8.98
N VAL A 133 -12.36 0.93 7.96
CA VAL A 133 -11.99 1.15 6.56
C VAL A 133 -12.50 2.54 6.16
N LEU A 134 -11.60 3.51 6.05
CA LEU A 134 -11.91 4.92 5.85
C LEU A 134 -12.13 5.28 4.38
N HIS A 135 -11.45 4.57 3.48
CA HIS A 135 -11.64 4.70 2.05
C HIS A 135 -11.42 3.34 1.41
N SER A 136 -12.33 2.94 0.56
CA SER A 136 -12.16 1.80 -0.32
C SER A 136 -12.70 2.20 -1.67
N ALA A 137 -11.81 2.43 -2.64
CA ALA A 137 -12.20 2.63 -4.04
C ALA A 137 -12.82 1.36 -4.67
N MET A 138 -13.23 0.39 -3.83
CA MET A 138 -13.70 -0.94 -4.16
C MET A 138 -15.16 -1.20 -3.77
N LEU A 139 -15.88 -0.24 -3.16
CA LEU A 139 -17.29 -0.43 -2.77
C LEU A 139 -18.30 0.17 -3.77
N ASP A 140 -17.87 1.05 -4.68
CA ASP A 140 -18.73 1.55 -5.76
C ASP A 140 -18.60 0.64 -6.99
N GLY A 141 -19.42 -0.40 -7.05
CA GLY A 141 -19.48 -1.29 -8.23
C GLY A 141 -20.10 -2.64 -7.95
N GLY A 142 -21.36 -2.64 -7.50
CA GLY A 142 -22.32 -3.73 -7.71
C GLY A 142 -23.22 -3.38 -8.88
#